data_AF-A0A524KQB9-F1
#
_entry.id   AF-A0A524KQB9-F1
#
_cell.length_a   1.000
_cell.length_b   1.000
_cell.length_c   1.000
_cell.angle_alpha   90.00
_cell.angle_beta   90.00
_cell.angle_gamma   90.00
#
_symmetry.space_group_name_H-M   'P 1'
#
loop_
_entity.id
_entity.type
_entity.pdbx_description
1 polymer ?
#
loop_
_entity_poly.entity_id
_entity_poly.type
_entity_poly.pdbx_seq_one_letter_code
_entity_poly.pdbx_strand_id
1 'polypeptide(L)'
;MFGYQLDGDWMTKYHGLPGVFRPDRTKTVLETIRRVNAAITPYGAADLAALDGRQSEGVGYGAVTFFVSEMSILVSTYLYDGQREFGLELARRMQVALNQRWGYTWDQPNVLRGDTGEKTLGSQLLQSMFLWCVPAAAMGMNLAEFCAPRGLVDRMMKAARAS
;
A
#
# COMPACT_ATOMS: atom_id res chain seq x y z
N MET A 1 8.24 -15.31 -2.48
CA MET A 1 6.91 -14.81 -2.05
C MET A 1 6.72 -13.43 -2.65
N PHE A 2 5.73 -13.29 -3.54
CA PHE A 2 5.37 -12.00 -4.11
C PHE A 2 4.45 -11.23 -3.16
N GLY A 3 4.85 -10.02 -2.76
CA GLY A 3 4.19 -9.22 -1.72
C GLY A 3 2.83 -8.66 -2.10
N TYR A 4 2.55 -8.52 -3.40
CA TYR A 4 1.39 -7.81 -3.96
C TYR A 4 0.47 -8.74 -4.76
N GLN A 5 0.47 -10.03 -4.42
CA GLN A 5 -0.30 -11.04 -5.15
C GLN A 5 -1.83 -10.96 -4.91
N LEU A 6 -2.29 -10.07 -4.04
CA LEU A 6 -3.71 -9.92 -3.69
C LEU A 6 -4.36 -8.67 -4.30
N ASP A 7 -3.70 -8.00 -5.26
CA ASP A 7 -4.21 -6.78 -5.88
C ASP A 7 -5.59 -6.95 -6.52
N GLY A 8 -5.87 -8.12 -7.10
CA GLY A 8 -7.21 -8.44 -7.63
C GLY A 8 -8.29 -8.53 -6.55
N ASP A 9 -7.94 -9.04 -5.36
CA ASP A 9 -8.86 -9.13 -4.21
C ASP A 9 -9.08 -7.75 -3.56
N TRP A 10 -8.04 -6.93 -3.51
CA TRP A 10 -8.19 -5.52 -3.14
C TRP A 10 -9.11 -4.79 -4.13
N MET A 11 -8.91 -4.98 -5.44
CA MET A 11 -9.66 -4.28 -6.47
C MET A 11 -11.17 -4.55 -6.33
N THR A 12 -11.58 -5.79 -6.08
CA THR A 12 -13.01 -6.10 -5.88
C THR A 12 -13.55 -5.45 -4.62
N LYS A 13 -12.85 -5.58 -3.48
CA LYS A 13 -13.27 -4.98 -2.20
C LYS A 13 -13.36 -3.46 -2.30
N TYR A 14 -12.38 -2.81 -2.92
CA TYR A 14 -12.38 -1.37 -3.16
C TYR A 14 -13.55 -0.91 -4.03
N HIS A 15 -14.02 -1.75 -4.95
CA HIS A 15 -15.20 -1.47 -5.79
C HIS A 15 -16.52 -1.96 -5.20
N GLY A 16 -16.54 -2.39 -3.93
CA GLY A 16 -17.75 -2.84 -3.24
C GLY A 16 -18.26 -4.22 -3.67
N LEU A 17 -17.41 -4.99 -4.35
CA LEU A 17 -17.67 -6.38 -4.69
C LEU A 17 -17.11 -7.33 -3.61
N PRO A 18 -17.63 -8.56 -3.49
CA PRO A 18 -17.02 -9.58 -2.63
C PRO A 18 -15.56 -9.84 -2.99
N GLY A 19 -14.78 -10.30 -2.00
CA GLY A 19 -13.42 -10.79 -2.23
C GLY A 19 -13.39 -11.93 -3.25
N VAL A 20 -12.32 -12.00 -4.05
CA VAL A 20 -12.13 -13.03 -5.07
C VAL A 20 -11.71 -14.36 -4.43
N PHE A 21 -10.92 -14.28 -3.36
CA PHE A 21 -10.38 -15.45 -2.69
C PHE A 21 -11.15 -15.81 -1.43
N ARG A 22 -10.98 -17.06 -1.00
CA ARG A 22 -11.50 -17.49 0.30
C ARG A 22 -10.88 -16.67 1.44
N PRO A 23 -11.66 -16.16 2.41
CA PRO A 23 -11.14 -15.30 3.48
C PRO A 23 -9.98 -15.92 4.28
N ASP A 24 -10.03 -17.22 4.56
CA ASP A 24 -8.97 -17.94 5.29
C ASP A 24 -7.64 -17.99 4.52
N ARG A 25 -7.71 -18.02 3.19
CA ARG A 25 -6.53 -18.00 2.30
C ARG A 25 -5.95 -16.60 2.20
N THR A 26 -6.80 -15.58 2.06
CA THR A 26 -6.37 -14.16 2.09
C THR A 26 -5.63 -13.85 3.38
N LYS A 27 -6.19 -14.23 4.53
CA LYS A 27 -5.55 -14.04 5.83
C LYS A 27 -4.19 -14.74 5.91
N THR A 28 -4.10 -15.99 5.47
CA THR A 28 -2.85 -16.77 5.45
C THR A 28 -1.77 -16.10 4.58
N VAL A 29 -2.15 -15.58 3.42
CA VAL A 29 -1.25 -14.88 2.50
C VAL A 29 -0.76 -13.58 3.13
N LEU A 30 -1.66 -12.78 3.71
CA LEU A 30 -1.31 -11.54 4.40
C LEU A 30 -0.38 -11.81 5.60
N GLU A 31 -0.66 -12.81 6.43
CA GLU A 31 0.24 -13.21 7.53
C GLU A 31 1.62 -13.63 7.02
N THR A 32 1.67 -14.32 5.87
CA THR A 32 2.93 -14.69 5.23
C THR A 32 3.70 -13.46 4.74
N ILE A 33 3.05 -12.54 4.03
CA ILE A 33 3.64 -11.28 3.55
C ILE A 33 4.20 -10.47 4.72
N ARG A 34 3.44 -10.35 5.82
CA ARG A 34 3.91 -9.71 7.05
C ARG A 34 5.18 -10.36 7.59
N ARG A 35 5.22 -11.69 7.65
CA ARG A 35 6.35 -12.46 8.20
C ARG A 35 7.60 -12.40 7.32
N VAL A 36 7.46 -12.31 6.00
CA VAL A 36 8.60 -12.47 5.08
C VAL A 36 8.93 -11.20 4.27
N ASN A 37 7.95 -10.52 3.68
CA ASN A 37 8.19 -9.32 2.86
C ASN A 37 8.35 -8.06 3.73
N ALA A 38 7.49 -7.88 4.72
CA ALA A 38 7.52 -6.70 5.59
C ALA A 38 8.55 -6.81 6.73
N ALA A 39 8.96 -8.03 7.09
CA ALA A 39 9.92 -8.25 8.17
C ALA A 39 11.37 -7.87 7.79
N ILE A 40 11.69 -7.91 6.49
CA ILE A 40 13.05 -7.65 5.99
C ILE A 40 13.30 -6.17 5.66
N THR A 41 12.32 -5.29 5.89
CA THR A 41 12.46 -3.86 5.62
C THR A 41 11.87 -2.98 6.73
N PRO A 42 12.53 -1.87 7.11
CA PRO A 42 11.95 -0.89 8.04
C PRO A 42 10.87 0.01 7.43
N TYR A 43 10.85 0.22 6.10
CA TYR A 43 10.02 1.25 5.47
C TYR A 43 8.80 0.73 4.68
N GLY A 44 8.73 -0.56 4.38
CA GLY A 44 7.62 -1.13 3.62
C GLY A 44 7.59 -2.65 3.63
N ALA A 45 7.22 -3.25 2.50
CA ALA A 45 7.30 -4.68 2.27
C ALA A 45 8.01 -4.90 0.94
N ALA A 46 9.08 -5.70 0.90
CA ALA A 46 9.78 -5.95 -0.35
C ALA A 46 8.89 -6.65 -1.39
N ASP A 47 9.08 -6.37 -2.68
CA ASP A 47 8.31 -7.01 -3.77
C ASP A 47 8.41 -8.55 -3.69
N LEU A 48 9.63 -9.04 -3.52
CA LEU A 48 9.94 -10.46 -3.49
C LEU A 48 10.81 -10.81 -2.28
N ALA A 49 10.33 -11.75 -1.46
CA ALA A 49 11.11 -12.32 -0.36
C ALA A 49 11.13 -13.86 -0.45
N ALA A 50 12.24 -14.48 -0.03
CA ALA A 50 12.29 -15.91 0.16
C ALA A 50 11.44 -16.31 1.37
N LEU A 51 10.89 -17.54 1.37
CA LEU A 51 10.03 -18.01 2.47
C LEU A 51 10.79 -18.20 3.78
N ASP A 52 12.10 -18.35 3.71
CA ASP A 52 13.00 -18.43 4.87
C ASP A 52 13.42 -17.06 5.41
N GLY A 53 12.81 -15.97 4.91
CA GLY A 53 13.07 -14.61 5.38
C GLY A 53 14.34 -13.98 4.82
N ARG A 54 15.00 -14.62 3.84
CA ARG A 54 16.09 -13.99 3.09
C ARG A 54 15.58 -13.13 1.94
N GLN A 55 16.43 -12.22 1.48
CA GLN A 55 16.18 -11.44 0.27
C GLN A 55 16.13 -12.37 -0.95
N SER A 56 15.31 -12.02 -1.95
CA SER A 56 15.29 -12.77 -3.20
C SER A 56 16.44 -12.33 -4.10
N GLU A 57 17.11 -13.29 -4.73
CA GLU A 57 18.16 -13.02 -5.72
C GLU A 57 17.54 -12.67 -7.09
N GLY A 58 18.28 -11.93 -7.92
CA GLY A 58 17.89 -11.63 -9.30
C GLY A 58 16.71 -10.66 -9.47
N VAL A 59 16.30 -9.95 -8.41
CA VAL A 59 15.24 -8.94 -8.48
C VAL A 59 15.78 -7.69 -9.19
N GLY A 60 15.31 -7.42 -10.41
CA GLY A 60 15.84 -6.36 -11.28
C GLY A 60 15.76 -4.94 -10.72
N TYR A 61 14.89 -4.70 -9.74
CA TYR A 61 14.75 -3.39 -9.08
C TYR A 61 15.53 -3.29 -7.76
N GLY A 62 16.10 -4.40 -7.27
CA GLY A 62 16.84 -4.48 -6.02
C GLY A 62 16.21 -5.44 -5.02
N ALA A 63 17.03 -5.98 -4.13
CA ALA A 63 16.68 -7.13 -3.29
C ALA A 63 15.65 -6.84 -2.18
N VAL A 64 15.44 -5.57 -1.84
CA VAL A 64 14.50 -5.09 -0.80
C VAL A 64 13.70 -3.88 -1.25
N THR A 65 13.50 -3.71 -2.56
CA THR A 65 12.70 -2.60 -3.08
C THR A 65 11.21 -2.86 -2.99
N PHE A 66 10.45 -1.76 -3.04
CA PHE A 66 9.00 -1.80 -3.14
C PHE A 66 8.44 -0.66 -3.98
N PHE A 67 7.31 -0.90 -4.64
CA PHE A 67 6.55 0.12 -5.35
C PHE A 67 5.62 0.88 -4.41
N VAL A 68 5.62 2.22 -4.49
CA VAL A 68 4.82 3.10 -3.61
C VAL A 68 3.31 2.89 -3.81
N SER A 69 2.90 2.67 -5.06
CA SER A 69 1.51 2.37 -5.43
C SER A 69 1.06 1.01 -4.90
N GLU A 70 1.84 -0.05 -5.14
CA GLU A 70 1.54 -1.40 -4.67
C GLU A 70 1.55 -1.46 -3.14
N MET A 71 2.40 -0.69 -2.48
CA MET A 71 2.34 -0.53 -1.02
C MET A 71 1.02 0.08 -0.55
N SER A 72 0.47 1.06 -1.26
CA SER A 72 -0.83 1.64 -0.92
C SER A 72 -1.97 0.63 -1.10
N ILE A 73 -1.88 -0.23 -2.11
CA ILE A 73 -2.79 -1.35 -2.36
C ILE A 73 -2.67 -2.40 -1.24
N LEU A 74 -1.45 -2.82 -0.88
CA LEU A 74 -1.21 -3.80 0.17
C LEU A 74 -1.72 -3.32 1.52
N VAL A 75 -1.43 -2.07 1.87
CA VAL A 75 -1.98 -1.40 3.07
C VAL A 75 -3.50 -1.48 3.08
N SER A 76 -4.14 -1.12 1.97
CA SER A 76 -5.60 -1.17 1.83
C SER A 76 -6.14 -2.59 1.92
N THR A 77 -5.40 -3.58 1.42
CA THR A 77 -5.74 -5.00 1.52
C THR A 77 -5.79 -5.45 2.98
N TYR A 78 -4.77 -5.10 3.78
CA TYR A 78 -4.78 -5.37 5.23
C TYR A 78 -5.96 -4.69 5.92
N LEU A 79 -6.26 -3.43 5.56
CA LEU A 79 -7.35 -2.67 6.16
C LEU A 79 -8.71 -3.30 5.87
N TYR A 80 -8.98 -3.70 4.62
CA TYR A 80 -10.22 -4.41 4.26
C TYR A 80 -10.31 -5.83 4.83
N ASP A 81 -9.19 -6.49 5.11
CA ASP A 81 -9.16 -7.79 5.79
C ASP A 81 -9.29 -7.67 7.33
N GLY A 82 -9.49 -6.45 7.85
CA GLY A 82 -9.67 -6.19 9.28
C GLY A 82 -8.36 -6.14 10.07
N GLN A 83 -7.20 -6.24 9.42
CA GLN A 83 -5.88 -6.18 10.04
C GLN A 83 -5.41 -4.73 10.22
N ARG A 84 -6.25 -3.91 10.87
CA ARG A 84 -6.14 -2.45 10.91
C ARG A 84 -4.80 -1.94 11.44
N GLU A 85 -4.37 -2.44 12.58
CA GLU A 85 -3.17 -1.97 13.27
C GLU A 85 -1.93 -2.13 12.37
N PHE A 86 -1.77 -3.31 11.77
CA PHE A 86 -0.65 -3.59 10.90
C PHE A 86 -0.73 -2.81 9.58
N GLY A 87 -1.91 -2.70 8.97
CA GLY A 87 -2.11 -1.91 7.76
C GLY A 87 -1.71 -0.44 7.97
N LEU A 88 -2.14 0.18 9.08
CA LEU A 88 -1.78 1.56 9.41
C LEU A 88 -0.30 1.73 9.76
N GLU A 89 0.30 0.77 10.47
CA GLU A 89 1.75 0.79 10.74
C GLU A 89 2.56 0.73 9.44
N LEU A 90 2.16 -0.13 8.50
CA LEU A 90 2.83 -0.23 7.21
C LEU A 90 2.67 1.06 6.39
N ALA A 91 1.49 1.67 6.41
CA ALA A 91 1.27 2.98 5.80
C ALA A 91 2.18 4.06 6.42
N ARG A 92 2.28 4.08 7.76
CA ARG A 92 3.14 5.02 8.49
C ARG A 92 4.60 4.87 8.10
N ARG A 93 5.12 3.63 8.02
CA ARG A 93 6.51 3.36 7.60
C ARG A 93 6.82 3.95 6.23
N MET A 94 5.93 3.73 5.26
CA MET A 94 6.07 4.27 3.91
C MET A 94 6.05 5.81 3.92
N GLN A 95 5.11 6.41 4.66
CA GLN A 95 5.00 7.88 4.75
C GLN A 95 6.20 8.52 5.46
N VAL A 96 6.82 7.84 6.43
CA VAL A 96 8.07 8.27 7.06
C VAL A 96 9.20 8.29 6.04
N ALA A 97 9.35 7.26 5.21
CA ALA A 97 10.36 7.23 4.15
C ALA A 97 10.15 8.38 3.15
N LEU A 98 8.94 8.50 2.61
CA LEU A 98 8.61 9.50 1.60
C LEU A 98 8.77 10.92 2.11
N ASN A 99 8.09 11.28 3.19
CA ASN A 99 7.91 12.69 3.55
C ASN A 99 8.87 13.16 4.65
N GLN A 100 9.17 12.30 5.62
CA GLN A 100 9.96 12.73 6.79
C GLN A 100 11.45 12.52 6.58
N ARG A 101 11.84 11.40 5.95
CA ARG A 101 13.25 11.06 5.74
C ARG A 101 13.83 11.80 4.55
N TRP A 102 13.12 11.81 3.42
CA TRP A 102 13.66 12.29 2.14
C TRP A 102 12.92 13.47 1.52
N GLY A 103 11.74 13.85 2.03
CA GLY A 103 11.01 15.04 1.58
C GLY A 103 10.41 14.92 0.16
N TYR A 104 10.09 13.71 -0.29
CA TYR A 104 9.51 13.41 -1.60
C TYR A 104 8.02 13.80 -1.73
N THR A 105 7.52 14.75 -0.94
CA THR A 105 6.10 15.10 -0.83
C THR A 105 5.45 15.42 -2.18
N TRP A 106 6.16 16.14 -3.04
CA TRP A 106 5.68 16.59 -4.36
C TRP A 106 6.35 15.88 -5.55
N ASP A 107 7.38 15.09 -5.28
CA ASP A 107 8.12 14.30 -6.27
C ASP A 107 8.17 12.83 -5.84
N GLN A 108 6.98 12.24 -5.63
CA GLN A 108 6.92 10.86 -5.13
C GLN A 108 7.51 9.90 -6.17
N PRO A 109 8.51 9.09 -5.78
CA PRO A 109 9.14 8.12 -6.67
C PRO A 109 8.25 6.91 -6.92
N ASN A 110 8.59 6.10 -7.91
CA ASN A 110 7.93 4.82 -8.15
C ASN A 110 8.35 3.79 -7.11
N VAL A 111 9.67 3.67 -6.95
CA VAL A 111 10.31 2.59 -6.21
C VAL A 111 11.21 3.17 -5.14
N LEU A 112 11.07 2.64 -3.92
CA LEU A 112 11.94 2.94 -2.79
C LEU A 112 12.79 1.72 -2.43
N ARG A 113 13.98 1.98 -1.89
CA ARG A 113 14.71 0.98 -1.12
C ARG A 113 14.02 0.76 0.22
N GLY A 114 13.72 -0.49 0.55
CA GLY A 114 13.08 -0.83 1.82
C GLY A 114 13.96 -0.59 3.05
N ASP A 115 15.29 -0.65 2.91
CA ASP A 115 16.27 -0.49 4.00
C ASP A 115 16.59 0.98 4.33
N THR A 116 16.72 1.85 3.31
CA THR A 116 17.10 3.26 3.47
C THR A 116 15.95 4.24 3.23
N GLY A 117 14.88 3.80 2.56
CA GLY A 117 13.79 4.65 2.10
C GLY A 117 14.15 5.54 0.91
N GLU A 118 15.36 5.39 0.36
CA GLU A 118 15.86 6.20 -0.76
C GLU A 118 15.18 5.81 -2.07
N LYS A 119 14.92 6.80 -2.94
CA LYS A 119 14.36 6.52 -4.26
C LYS A 119 15.36 5.77 -5.15
N THR A 120 14.87 4.79 -5.88
CA THR A 120 15.66 4.06 -6.89
C THR A 120 15.17 4.33 -8.30
N LEU A 121 13.86 4.54 -8.48
CA LEU A 121 13.25 4.72 -9.79
C LEU A 121 12.06 5.68 -9.73
N GLY A 122 11.96 6.52 -10.77
CA GLY A 122 10.80 7.37 -11.03
C GLY A 122 10.78 8.68 -10.24
N SER A 123 9.98 9.61 -10.75
CA SER A 123 9.73 10.96 -10.23
C SER A 123 8.36 11.41 -10.72
N GLN A 124 7.61 12.14 -9.89
CA GLN A 124 6.30 12.71 -10.20
C GLN A 124 5.25 11.72 -10.76
N LEU A 125 5.28 10.46 -10.30
CA LEU A 125 4.39 9.46 -10.88
C LEU A 125 2.96 9.59 -10.35
N LEU A 126 2.02 9.79 -11.27
CA LEU A 126 0.58 9.78 -10.99
C LEU A 126 0.12 8.46 -10.37
N GLN A 127 0.86 7.37 -10.53
CA GLN A 127 0.59 6.10 -9.87
C GLN A 127 0.62 6.21 -8.34
N SER A 128 1.30 7.21 -7.78
CA SER A 128 1.24 7.52 -6.35
C SER A 128 -0.16 7.96 -5.88
N MET A 129 -1.08 8.27 -6.79
CA MET A 129 -2.49 8.56 -6.46
C MET A 129 -3.27 7.37 -5.92
N PHE A 130 -2.73 6.15 -6.02
CA PHE A 130 -3.23 5.01 -5.26
C PHE A 130 -3.20 5.27 -3.74
N LEU A 131 -2.42 6.24 -3.25
CA LEU A 131 -2.51 6.71 -1.86
C LEU A 131 -3.95 7.05 -1.42
N TRP A 132 -4.80 7.52 -2.34
CA TRP A 132 -6.19 7.86 -2.03
C TRP A 132 -7.09 6.64 -1.75
N CYS A 133 -6.65 5.41 -2.06
CA CYS A 133 -7.39 4.22 -1.65
C CYS A 133 -7.23 3.91 -0.15
N VAL A 134 -6.10 4.32 0.46
CA VAL A 134 -5.80 4.09 1.88
C VAL A 134 -6.83 4.71 2.82
N PRO A 135 -7.22 5.99 2.72
CA PRO A 135 -8.25 6.57 3.59
C PRO A 135 -9.62 5.91 3.41
N ALA A 136 -10.00 5.49 2.19
CA ALA A 136 -11.24 4.75 1.95
C ALA A 136 -11.21 3.40 2.70
N ALA A 137 -10.13 2.64 2.53
CA ALA A 137 -9.93 1.37 3.22
C ALA A 137 -9.86 1.54 4.74
N ALA A 138 -9.23 2.60 5.23
CA ALA A 138 -9.16 2.92 6.65
C ALA A 138 -10.53 3.25 7.27
N MET A 139 -11.51 3.66 6.46
CA MET A 139 -12.90 3.85 6.88
C MET A 139 -13.78 2.63 6.62
N GLY A 140 -13.23 1.54 6.04
CA GLY A 140 -14.00 0.38 5.62
C GLY A 140 -14.99 0.67 4.49
N MET A 141 -14.75 1.75 3.73
CA MET A 141 -15.64 2.20 2.65
C MET A 141 -15.13 1.70 1.30
N ASN A 142 -16.06 1.36 0.40
CA ASN A 142 -15.73 1.20 -1.02
C ASN A 142 -15.65 2.57 -1.74
N LEU A 143 -15.20 2.57 -3.00
CA LEU A 143 -15.02 3.77 -3.82
C LEU A 143 -16.32 4.57 -3.96
N ALA A 144 -17.46 3.90 -4.18
CA ALA A 144 -18.75 4.59 -4.35
C ALA A 144 -19.18 5.30 -3.06
N GLU A 145 -19.03 4.64 -1.90
CA GLU A 145 -19.31 5.22 -0.58
C GLU A 145 -18.37 6.38 -0.25
N PHE A 146 -17.09 6.23 -0.56
CA PHE A 146 -16.08 7.26 -0.32
C PHE A 146 -16.32 8.53 -1.16
N CYS A 147 -16.86 8.36 -2.37
CA CYS A 147 -17.21 9.43 -3.30
C CYS A 147 -18.67 9.92 -3.20
N ALA A 148 -19.50 9.29 -2.35
CA ALA A 148 -20.91 9.65 -2.21
C ALA A 148 -21.10 11.08 -1.65
N PRO A 149 -22.30 11.68 -1.79
CA PRO A 149 -22.62 12.93 -1.11
C PRO A 149 -22.34 12.85 0.40
N ARG A 150 -21.69 13.87 0.95
CA ARG A 150 -21.15 13.93 2.33
C ARG A 150 -19.96 13.00 2.60
N GLY A 151 -19.53 12.19 1.63
CA GLY A 151 -18.28 11.42 1.66
C GLY A 151 -17.04 12.31 1.68
N LEU A 152 -15.85 11.73 1.88
CA LEU A 152 -14.63 12.53 2.01
C LEU A 152 -14.34 13.36 0.76
N VAL A 153 -14.50 12.77 -0.43
CA VAL A 153 -14.26 13.45 -1.71
C VAL A 153 -15.22 14.62 -1.89
N ASP A 154 -16.52 14.43 -1.65
CA ASP A 154 -17.52 15.50 -1.73
C ASP A 154 -17.20 16.64 -0.76
N ARG A 155 -16.81 16.34 0.48
CA ARG A 155 -16.41 17.35 1.47
C ARG A 155 -15.18 18.13 1.03
N MET A 156 -14.16 17.45 0.48
CA MET A 156 -12.96 18.11 -0.06
C MET A 156 -13.31 19.04 -1.23
N MET A 157 -14.12 18.58 -2.17
CA MET A 157 -14.54 19.38 -3.33
C MET A 157 -15.36 20.62 -2.93
N LYS A 158 -16.22 20.50 -1.91
CA LYS A 158 -16.97 21.63 -1.36
C LYS A 158 -16.05 22.64 -0.67
N ALA A 159 -15.07 22.17 0.11
CA ALA A 159 -14.10 23.04 0.77
C ALA A 159 -13.25 23.81 -0.25
N ALA A 160 -12.79 23.14 -1.32
CA ALA A 160 -11.99 23.75 -2.37
C ALA A 160 -12.75 24.86 -3.13
N ARG A 161 -14.06 24.72 -3.31
CA ARG A 161 -14.91 25.75 -3.96
C ARG A 161 -15.21 26.95 -3.08
N ALA A 162 -15.02 26.82 -1.76
CA ALA A 162 -15.24 27.89 -0.79
C ALA A 162 -13.98 28.71 -0.50
N SER A 163 -12.84 28.33 -1.10
CA SER A 163 -11.55 29.03 -1.01
C SER A 163 -11.34 29.92 -2.23
#